data_AF-A0A2D6P9S1-F1
#
_entry.id   AF-A0A2D6P9S1-F1
#
_cell.length_a   1.000
_cell.length_b   1.000
_cell.length_c   1.000
_cell.angle_alpha   90.00
_cell.angle_beta   90.00
_cell.angle_gamma   90.00
#
_symmetry.space_group_name_H-M   'P 1'
#
loop_
_entity.id
_entity.type
_entity.pdbx_description
1 polymer ?
#
loop_
_entity_poly.entity_id
_entity_poly.type
_entity_poly.pdbx_seq_one_letter_code
_entity_poly.pdbx_strand_id
1 'polypeptide(L)'
;MLGFKDMIVVDYAPGEDDLIKYRRKKRKVQDTEEALTVPQRLAKARAMRKYKSRLKLGRQRAARKIASKEKLEKRARKKARELILKKITKDIPKSELTFQRRAELEKRLDKMKPRIDRLAKKMLPKVRQAELAKRRKK
;
A
#
# COMPACT_ATOMS: atom_id res chain seq x y z
N MET A 1 0.57 -47.42 37.47
CA MET A 1 -0.18 -47.73 36.23
C MET A 1 0.53 -47.00 35.10
N LEU A 2 1.07 -47.72 34.11
CA LEU A 2 1.78 -47.10 32.97
C LEU A 2 0.79 -46.26 32.15
N GLY A 3 1.15 -45.00 31.87
CA GLY A 3 0.31 -44.06 31.14
C GLY A 3 0.59 -44.10 29.64
N PHE A 4 -0.35 -43.63 28.82
CA PHE A 4 -0.18 -43.52 27.35
C PHE A 4 1.11 -42.78 26.92
N LYS A 5 1.67 -41.95 27.80
CA LYS A 5 2.91 -41.19 27.60
C LYS A 5 4.18 -42.04 27.68
N ASP A 6 4.15 -43.20 28.35
CA ASP A 6 5.29 -44.12 28.46
C ASP A 6 5.45 -45.01 27.21
N MET A 7 4.47 -44.97 26.28
CA MET A 7 4.48 -45.73 25.03
C MET A 7 4.92 -44.91 23.80
N ILE A 8 5.33 -43.66 23.97
CA ILE A 8 5.80 -42.81 22.88
C ILE A 8 7.32 -42.90 22.82
N VAL A 9 7.86 -43.52 21.77
CA VAL A 9 9.29 -43.87 21.62
C VAL A 9 10.24 -42.66 21.65
N VAL A 10 9.74 -41.42 21.49
CA VAL A 10 10.56 -40.21 21.47
C VAL A 10 9.88 -39.07 22.23
N ASP A 11 10.39 -38.75 23.43
CA ASP A 11 10.05 -37.52 24.14
C ASP A 11 10.87 -36.37 23.55
N TYR A 12 10.24 -35.47 22.81
CA TYR A 12 10.92 -34.43 22.01
C TYR A 12 11.55 -33.28 22.84
N ALA A 13 11.44 -33.32 24.17
CA ALA A 13 12.07 -32.35 25.09
C ALA A 13 12.11 -32.87 26.54
N PRO A 14 13.00 -33.81 26.88
CA PRO A 14 13.07 -34.37 28.23
C PRO A 14 13.43 -33.27 29.25
N GLY A 15 12.69 -33.17 30.36
CA GLY A 15 12.96 -32.25 31.48
C GLY A 15 12.17 -30.93 31.51
N GLU A 16 11.33 -30.63 30.51
CA GLU A 16 10.45 -29.45 30.52
C GLU A 16 9.01 -29.76 30.96
N ASP A 17 8.35 -28.77 31.58
CA ASP A 17 6.95 -28.84 32.02
C ASP A 17 5.97 -29.06 30.84
N ASP A 18 4.91 -29.84 31.08
CA ASP A 18 3.94 -30.32 30.09
C ASP A 18 3.21 -29.16 29.38
N LEU A 19 2.96 -28.08 30.11
CA LEU A 19 2.37 -26.85 29.56
C LEU A 19 3.28 -26.20 28.50
N ILE A 20 4.60 -26.24 28.71
CA ILE A 20 5.59 -25.67 27.80
C ILE A 20 5.66 -26.53 26.52
N LYS A 21 5.69 -27.86 26.67
CA LYS A 21 5.63 -28.81 25.56
C LYS A 21 4.36 -28.63 24.71
N TYR A 22 3.20 -28.54 25.36
CA TYR A 22 1.91 -28.32 24.68
C TYR A 22 1.85 -26.98 23.95
N ARG A 23 2.30 -25.89 24.59
CA ARG A 23 2.38 -24.55 23.96
C ARG A 23 3.33 -24.54 22.77
N ARG A 24 4.49 -25.21 22.86
CA ARG A 24 5.45 -25.35 21.75
C ARG A 24 4.86 -26.15 20.58
N LYS A 25 4.13 -27.23 20.86
CA LYS A 25 3.40 -28.01 19.83
C LYS A 25 2.31 -27.16 19.15
N LYS A 26 1.54 -26.38 19.92
CA LYS A 26 0.55 -25.43 19.36
C LYS A 26 1.16 -24.28 18.56
N ARG A 27 2.34 -23.76 18.95
CA ARG A 27 3.05 -22.69 18.21
C ARG A 27 3.51 -23.14 16.81
N LYS A 28 3.83 -24.42 16.63
CA LYS A 28 4.29 -24.97 15.35
C LYS A 28 3.18 -25.12 14.30
N VAL A 29 1.91 -24.94 14.70
CA VAL A 29 0.71 -25.09 13.86
C VAL A 29 -0.01 -23.74 13.68
N GLN A 30 0.74 -22.65 13.61
CA GLN A 30 0.27 -21.46 12.91
C GLN A 30 0.76 -21.59 11.47
N ASP A 31 0.03 -22.38 10.67
CA ASP A 31 0.10 -22.31 9.22
C ASP A 31 -0.34 -20.90 8.84
N THR A 32 0.61 -19.99 8.74
CA THR A 32 0.38 -18.73 8.05
C THR A 32 -0.04 -19.12 6.64
N GLU A 33 -1.24 -18.72 6.21
CA GLU A 33 -1.69 -18.84 4.81
C GLU A 33 -0.73 -18.05 3.91
N GLU A 34 0.42 -18.62 3.63
CA GLU A 34 1.45 -18.01 2.83
C GLU A 34 0.97 -18.10 1.38
N ALA A 35 0.53 -16.97 0.82
CA ALA A 35 -0.09 -16.92 -0.51
C ALA A 35 0.75 -17.60 -1.62
N LEU A 36 2.06 -17.72 -1.43
CA LEU A 36 2.95 -18.56 -2.24
C LEU A 36 3.88 -19.38 -1.33
N THR A 37 3.98 -20.68 -1.60
CA THR A 37 4.97 -21.55 -0.94
C THR A 37 6.41 -21.13 -1.31
N VAL A 38 7.38 -21.46 -0.45
CA VAL A 38 8.82 -21.20 -0.67
C VAL A 38 9.31 -21.58 -2.08
N PRO A 39 9.04 -22.79 -2.63
CA PRO A 39 9.45 -23.12 -3.99
C PRO A 39 8.80 -22.24 -5.07
N GLN A 40 7.53 -21.86 -4.91
CA GLN A 40 6.85 -20.95 -5.84
C GLN A 40 7.48 -19.54 -5.82
N ARG A 41 7.93 -19.07 -4.64
CA ARG A 41 8.66 -17.79 -4.50
C ARG A 41 9.99 -17.82 -5.25
N LEU A 42 10.76 -18.89 -5.08
CA LEU A 42 12.04 -19.07 -5.78
C LEU A 42 11.83 -19.13 -7.30
N ALA A 43 10.78 -19.82 -7.76
CA ALA A 43 10.41 -19.86 -9.17
C ALA A 43 10.05 -18.47 -9.72
N LYS A 44 9.21 -17.69 -9.01
CA LYS A 44 8.91 -16.29 -9.38
C LYS A 44 10.17 -15.42 -9.39
N ALA A 45 11.06 -15.56 -8.43
CA ALA A 45 12.30 -14.78 -8.38
C ALA A 45 13.19 -15.06 -9.61
N ARG A 46 13.35 -16.32 -10.00
CA ARG A 46 14.05 -16.71 -11.24
C ARG A 46 13.37 -16.13 -12.47
N ALA A 47 12.04 -16.21 -12.58
CA ALA A 47 11.29 -15.63 -13.69
C ALA A 47 11.44 -14.11 -13.78
N MET A 48 11.39 -13.40 -12.65
CA MET A 48 11.58 -11.94 -12.60
C MET A 48 12.99 -11.53 -13.01
N ARG A 49 14.02 -12.32 -12.66
CA ARG A 49 15.39 -12.11 -13.14
C ARG A 49 15.48 -12.30 -14.65
N LYS A 50 14.91 -13.39 -15.18
CA LYS A 50 14.85 -13.68 -16.63
C LYS A 50 14.17 -12.55 -17.41
N TYR A 51 13.06 -12.02 -16.91
CA TYR A 51 12.28 -10.98 -17.60
C TYR A 51 12.64 -9.55 -17.19
N LYS A 52 13.73 -9.32 -16.43
CA LYS A 52 14.12 -7.99 -15.93
C LYS A 52 14.17 -6.92 -17.02
N SER A 53 14.74 -7.23 -18.18
CA SER A 53 14.83 -6.32 -19.34
C SER A 53 13.45 -5.98 -19.92
N ARG A 54 12.60 -7.00 -20.15
CA ARG A 54 11.21 -6.82 -20.62
C ARG A 54 10.38 -6.00 -19.65
N LEU A 55 10.53 -6.26 -18.34
CA LEU A 55 9.87 -5.49 -17.28
C LEU A 55 10.36 -4.04 -17.24
N LYS A 56 11.67 -3.80 -17.41
CA LYS A 56 12.23 -2.44 -17.52
C LYS A 56 11.61 -1.70 -18.70
N LEU A 57 11.56 -2.33 -19.87
CA LEU A 57 10.95 -1.75 -21.08
C LEU A 57 9.44 -1.51 -20.88
N GLY A 58 8.73 -2.47 -20.28
CA GLY A 58 7.31 -2.34 -19.94
C GLY A 58 7.05 -1.17 -18.99
N ARG A 59 7.87 -1.00 -17.95
CA ARG A 59 7.81 0.14 -17.01
C ARG A 59 8.08 1.47 -17.73
N GLN A 60 9.07 1.52 -18.61
CA GLN A 60 9.37 2.72 -19.41
C GLN A 60 8.20 3.09 -20.34
N ARG A 61 7.65 2.11 -21.07
CA ARG A 61 6.48 2.29 -21.95
C ARG A 61 5.27 2.77 -21.15
N ALA A 62 4.99 2.16 -20.00
CA ALA A 62 3.88 2.55 -19.13
C ALA A 62 4.05 3.98 -18.57
N ALA A 63 5.27 4.37 -18.18
CA ALA A 63 5.54 5.72 -17.71
C ALA A 63 5.37 6.81 -18.79
N ARG A 64 5.45 6.44 -20.07
CA ARG A 64 5.21 7.35 -21.21
C ARG A 64 3.73 7.48 -21.58
N LYS A 65 2.88 6.54 -21.16
CA LYS A 65 1.43 6.59 -21.43
C LYS A 65 0.80 7.75 -20.65
N ILE A 66 0.03 8.58 -21.36
CA ILE A 66 -0.74 9.65 -20.73
C ILE A 66 -1.86 9.02 -19.89
N ALA A 67 -2.12 9.60 -18.72
CA ALA A 67 -3.22 9.16 -17.88
C ALA A 67 -4.59 9.38 -18.56
N SER A 68 -5.54 8.46 -18.33
CA SER A 68 -6.92 8.59 -18.81
C SER A 68 -7.62 9.84 -18.25
N LYS A 69 -8.70 10.28 -18.91
CA LYS A 69 -9.51 11.46 -18.50
C LYS A 69 -9.94 11.36 -17.04
N GLU A 70 -10.47 10.22 -16.61
CA GLU A 70 -10.89 9.97 -15.22
C GLU A 70 -9.74 10.13 -14.22
N LYS A 71 -8.53 9.64 -14.56
CA LYS A 71 -7.34 9.80 -13.70
C LYS A 71 -6.94 11.26 -13.60
N LEU A 72 -7.03 12.01 -14.69
CA LEU A 72 -6.74 13.45 -14.71
C LEU A 72 -7.76 14.24 -13.89
N GLU A 73 -9.04 13.86 -13.94
CA GLU A 73 -10.10 14.46 -13.11
C GLU A 73 -9.90 14.17 -11.62
N LYS A 74 -9.58 12.93 -11.25
CA LYS A 74 -9.23 12.58 -9.85
C LYS A 74 -8.02 13.38 -9.37
N ARG A 75 -6.98 13.53 -10.20
CA ARG A 75 -5.79 14.35 -9.89
C ARG A 75 -6.12 15.84 -9.76
N ALA A 76 -6.97 16.37 -10.63
CA ALA A 76 -7.42 17.76 -10.56
C ALA A 76 -8.22 18.01 -9.28
N ARG A 77 -9.14 17.12 -8.90
CA ARG A 77 -9.86 17.18 -7.62
C ARG A 77 -8.93 17.12 -6.42
N LYS A 78 -7.92 16.23 -6.44
CA LYS A 78 -6.92 16.14 -5.37
C LYS A 78 -6.14 17.44 -5.19
N LYS A 79 -5.61 17.98 -6.29
CA LYS A 79 -4.90 19.27 -6.25
C LYS A 79 -5.81 20.42 -5.80
N ALA A 80 -7.10 20.40 -6.17
CA ALA A 80 -8.04 21.43 -5.78
C ALA A 80 -8.30 21.38 -4.26
N ARG A 81 -8.42 20.17 -3.69
CA ARG A 81 -8.47 19.94 -2.24
C ARG A 81 -7.20 20.44 -1.55
N GLU A 82 -6.02 20.13 -2.09
CA GLU A 82 -4.75 20.59 -1.53
C GLU A 82 -4.62 22.12 -1.52
N LEU A 83 -5.05 22.81 -2.58
CA LEU A 83 -5.05 24.27 -2.62
C LEU A 83 -5.97 24.89 -1.57
N ILE A 84 -7.18 24.34 -1.38
CA ILE A 84 -8.11 24.83 -0.36
C ILE A 84 -7.58 24.51 1.04
N LEU A 85 -7.02 23.32 1.23
CA LEU A 85 -6.38 22.94 2.50
C LEU A 85 -5.27 23.94 2.84
N LYS A 86 -4.36 24.22 1.90
CA LYS A 86 -3.27 25.19 2.06
C LYS A 86 -3.77 26.58 2.45
N LYS A 87 -4.90 27.02 1.88
CA LYS A 87 -5.55 28.29 2.26
C LYS A 87 -6.11 28.28 3.68
N ILE A 88 -6.71 27.17 4.13
CA ILE A 88 -7.27 27.05 5.48
C ILE A 88 -6.16 26.93 6.53
N THR A 89 -5.08 26.24 6.20
CA THR A 89 -3.95 25.98 7.11
C THR A 89 -2.89 27.08 7.06
N LYS A 90 -3.12 28.18 6.34
CA LYS A 90 -2.17 29.30 6.18
C LYS A 90 -0.77 28.80 5.81
N ASP A 91 -0.70 28.02 4.73
CA ASP A 91 0.52 27.44 4.18
C ASP A 91 1.20 26.32 4.99
N ILE A 92 0.67 25.95 6.15
CA ILE A 92 1.13 24.77 6.90
C ILE A 92 0.77 23.50 6.11
N PRO A 93 1.74 22.63 5.79
CA PRO A 93 1.50 21.41 5.04
C PRO A 93 0.70 20.38 5.85
N LYS A 94 -0.07 19.54 5.15
CA LYS A 94 -0.88 18.48 5.78
C LYS A 94 -0.07 17.54 6.67
N SER A 95 1.23 17.36 6.40
CA SER A 95 2.15 16.51 7.16
C SER A 95 2.43 17.00 8.58
N GLU A 96 2.41 18.32 8.79
CA GLU A 96 2.72 18.94 10.09
C GLU A 96 1.49 19.00 11.01
N LEU A 97 0.32 18.58 10.52
CA LEU A 97 -0.92 18.62 11.27
C LEU A 97 -1.12 17.34 12.10
N THR A 98 -1.58 17.52 13.33
CA THR A 98 -2.03 16.42 14.19
C THR A 98 -3.13 15.61 13.50
N PHE A 99 -3.26 14.34 13.86
CA PHE A 99 -4.26 13.46 13.26
C PHE A 99 -5.69 14.01 13.43
N GLN A 100 -6.02 14.53 14.61
CA GLN A 100 -7.30 15.15 14.91
C GLN A 100 -7.58 16.34 13.99
N ARG A 101 -6.60 17.23 13.84
CA ARG A 101 -6.74 18.41 12.98
C ARG A 101 -6.92 18.05 11.51
N ARG A 102 -6.24 16.99 11.03
CA ARG A 102 -6.43 16.47 9.67
C ARG A 102 -7.86 15.99 9.45
N ALA A 103 -8.43 15.24 10.40
CA ALA A 103 -9.79 14.73 10.30
C ALA A 103 -10.83 15.87 10.29
N GLU A 104 -10.65 16.89 11.13
CA GLU A 104 -11.52 18.08 11.13
C GLU A 104 -11.48 18.83 9.80
N LEU A 105 -10.28 19.02 9.24
CA LEU A 105 -10.10 19.70 7.96
C LEU A 105 -10.71 18.89 6.81
N GLU A 106 -10.62 17.57 6.84
CA GLU A 106 -11.29 16.70 5.85
C GLU A 106 -12.82 16.84 5.92
N LYS A 107 -13.41 16.84 7.13
CA LYS A 107 -14.84 17.12 7.31
C LYS A 107 -15.25 18.48 6.76
N ARG A 108 -14.42 19.52 6.96
CA ARG A 108 -14.67 20.87 6.42
C ARG A 108 -14.55 20.90 4.89
N LEU A 109 -13.55 20.23 4.33
CA LEU A 109 -13.38 20.12 2.87
C LEU A 109 -14.54 19.41 2.20
N ASP A 110 -15.12 18.40 2.86
CA ASP A 110 -16.28 17.68 2.32
C ASP A 110 -17.55 18.51 2.26
N LYS A 111 -17.70 19.50 3.15
CA LYS A 111 -18.77 20.51 3.03
C LYS A 111 -18.53 21.48 1.86
N MET A 112 -17.30 21.59 1.37
CA MET A 112 -16.92 22.47 0.24
C MET A 112 -16.86 21.74 -1.11
N LYS A 113 -17.42 20.54 -1.24
CA LYS A 113 -17.42 19.74 -2.49
C LYS A 113 -17.78 20.56 -3.76
N PRO A 114 -18.86 21.38 -3.79
CA PRO A 114 -19.21 22.15 -4.99
C PRO A 114 -18.14 23.19 -5.39
N ARG A 115 -17.44 23.77 -4.40
CA ARG A 115 -16.33 24.70 -4.64
C ARG A 115 -15.11 23.95 -5.19
N ILE A 116 -14.81 22.78 -4.63
CA ILE A 116 -13.74 21.90 -5.09
C ILE A 116 -13.98 21.46 -6.52
N ASP A 117 -15.20 21.06 -6.88
CA ASP A 117 -15.53 20.60 -8.23
C ASP A 117 -15.41 21.71 -9.28
N ARG A 118 -15.85 22.93 -8.96
CA ARG A 118 -15.64 24.11 -9.83
C ARG A 118 -14.15 24.40 -10.02
N LEU A 119 -13.36 24.34 -8.95
CA LEU A 119 -11.92 24.55 -9.03
C LEU A 119 -11.21 23.44 -9.81
N ALA A 120 -11.63 22.18 -9.62
CA ALA A 120 -11.09 21.03 -10.33
C ALA A 120 -11.30 21.15 -11.85
N LYS A 121 -12.49 21.59 -12.29
CA LYS A 121 -12.77 21.88 -13.71
C LYS A 121 -11.79 22.92 -14.28
N LYS A 122 -11.57 24.04 -13.57
CA LYS A 122 -10.60 25.08 -13.98
C LYS A 122 -9.16 24.60 -14.00
N MET A 123 -8.82 23.62 -13.16
CA MET A 123 -7.46 23.08 -13.06
C MET A 123 -7.17 21.94 -14.02
N LEU A 124 -8.19 21.31 -14.60
CA LEU A 124 -8.03 20.18 -15.50
C LEU A 124 -7.05 20.47 -16.67
N PRO A 125 -7.10 21.65 -17.33
CA PRO A 125 -6.12 22.01 -18.37
C PRO A 125 -4.69 22.08 -17.81
N LYS A 126 -4.50 22.73 -16.65
CA LYS A 126 -3.17 22.82 -16.01
C LYS A 126 -2.62 21.45 -15.62
N VAL A 127 -3.47 20.53 -15.17
CA VAL A 127 -3.08 19.14 -14.86
C VAL A 127 -2.71 18.37 -16.12
N ARG A 128 -3.46 18.55 -17.22
CA ARG A 128 -3.11 17.97 -18.52
C ARG A 128 -1.75 18.47 -19.01
N GLN A 129 -1.53 19.78 -18.95
CA GLN A 129 -0.25 20.37 -19.36
C GLN A 129 0.92 19.86 -18.51
N ALA A 130 0.73 19.73 -17.19
CA ALA A 130 1.75 19.14 -16.32
C ALA A 130 2.04 17.67 -16.65
N GLU A 131 1.03 16.89 -17.05
CA GLU A 131 1.23 15.49 -17.48
C GLU A 131 1.99 15.42 -18.81
N LEU A 132 1.66 16.29 -19.75
CA LEU A 132 2.37 16.42 -21.03
C LEU A 132 3.82 16.88 -20.83
N ALA A 133 4.05 17.83 -19.92
CA ALA A 133 5.38 18.30 -19.57
C ALA A 133 6.24 17.18 -18.96
N LYS A 134 5.67 16.33 -18.09
CA LYS A 134 6.37 15.15 -17.56
C LYS A 134 6.76 14.15 -18.65
N ARG A 135 5.94 14.03 -19.70
CA ARG A 135 6.27 13.21 -20.87
C ARG A 135 7.36 13.85 -21.72
N ARG A 136 7.35 15.18 -21.89
CA ARG A 136 8.32 15.95 -22.71
C ARG A 136 9.69 16.13 -22.06
N LYS A 137 9.77 16.23 -20.73
CA LYS A 137 11.02 16.44 -19.97
C LYS A 137 11.90 15.17 -19.85
N LYS A 138 11.48 14.05 -20.43
CA LYS A 138 12.20 12.77 -20.42
C LYS A 138 12.56 12.36 -21.83
#